data_AF-A0A239IHG8-F1
#
_entry.id   AF-A0A239IHG8-F1
#
_cell.length_a   1.000
_cell.length_b   1.000
_cell.length_c   1.000
_cell.angle_alpha   90.00
_cell.angle_beta   90.00
_cell.angle_gamma   90.00
#
_symmetry.space_group_name_H-M   'P 1'
#
loop_
_entity.id
_entity.type
_entity.pdbx_description
1 polymer ?
#
loop_
_entity_poly.entity_id
_entity_poly.type
_entity_poly.pdbx_seq_one_letter_code
_entity_poly.pdbx_strand_id
1 'polypeptide(L)'
;MKVLSVQSAVAHGHVGNSAAVFPLQRIGVEVVPVYTVNFSNHTGYGAWRGPLIPPADVAEILLGVEERGVFPQIDAVLSGYQGGTGIADVIIDAVRRVKAANPSAVYACDPVMGNAKSGCFVAPEIPVLLRDRVVPVADIITPNQFELGFLTGTEPASLESTLAAADLARGMGPSTVLVTSVERPDREAGTIEMLVVDGSGAWIVSTPHLPFKANGSGDVTAALFTAHYVATKDAAVALERTASSVFDLIEMTYRSGQRELQLVPAQEFYATPRMQFSARQVR
;
A
#
# COMPACT_ATOMS: atom_id res chain seq x y z
N MET A 1 2.37 -11.64 -14.09
CA MET A 1 2.53 -11.38 -12.66
C MET A 1 1.29 -11.88 -11.93
N LYS A 2 1.46 -12.52 -10.77
CA LYS A 2 0.37 -12.90 -9.87
C LYS A 2 0.60 -12.38 -8.45
N VAL A 3 -0.40 -11.74 -7.87
CA VAL A 3 -0.36 -11.13 -6.54
C VAL A 3 -1.32 -11.84 -5.60
N LEU A 4 -0.83 -12.34 -4.48
CA LEU A 4 -1.68 -12.74 -3.35
C LEU A 4 -1.95 -11.51 -2.48
N SER A 5 -3.20 -11.05 -2.45
CA SER A 5 -3.57 -9.84 -1.72
C SER A 5 -4.42 -10.17 -0.50
N VAL A 6 -3.85 -10.05 0.70
CA VAL A 6 -4.49 -10.35 1.99
C VAL A 6 -4.88 -9.05 2.68
N GLN A 7 -6.12 -8.61 2.48
CA GLN A 7 -6.59 -7.29 2.91
C GLN A 7 -8.10 -7.28 3.25
N SER A 8 -8.61 -6.15 3.73
CA SER A 8 -10.04 -5.96 3.95
C SER A 8 -10.85 -5.98 2.65
N ALA A 9 -12.15 -6.30 2.72
CA ALA A 9 -13.08 -6.11 1.62
C ALA A 9 -14.35 -5.40 2.11
N VAL A 10 -14.87 -4.51 1.26
CA VAL A 10 -16.13 -3.80 1.47
C VAL A 10 -17.07 -3.96 0.27
N ALA A 11 -18.37 -4.07 0.53
CA ALA A 11 -19.40 -4.16 -0.51
C ALA A 11 -19.73 -2.79 -1.14
N HIS A 12 -19.69 -1.71 -0.36
CA HIS A 12 -19.89 -0.33 -0.82
C HIS A 12 -18.65 0.51 -0.52
N GLY A 13 -18.14 1.18 -1.55
CA GLY A 13 -16.93 1.99 -1.49
C GLY A 13 -15.66 1.20 -1.76
N HIS A 14 -14.52 1.86 -1.55
CA HIS A 14 -13.22 1.33 -1.97
C HIS A 14 -12.15 1.47 -0.87
N VAL A 15 -11.84 0.37 -0.19
CA VAL A 15 -10.67 0.20 0.69
C VAL A 15 -10.18 -1.26 0.61
N GLY A 16 -8.93 -1.51 0.99
CA GLY A 16 -8.31 -2.82 0.95
C GLY A 16 -8.40 -3.48 -0.44
N ASN A 17 -8.80 -4.74 -0.49
CA ASN A 17 -9.00 -5.47 -1.75
C ASN A 17 -10.10 -4.86 -2.64
N SER A 18 -11.10 -4.18 -2.07
CA SER A 18 -12.11 -3.45 -2.87
C SER A 18 -11.53 -2.20 -3.56
N ALA A 19 -10.32 -1.79 -3.20
CA ALA A 19 -9.55 -0.73 -3.87
C ALA A 19 -8.36 -1.28 -4.67
N ALA A 20 -7.70 -2.35 -4.21
CA ALA A 20 -6.46 -2.88 -4.81
C ALA A 20 -6.70 -3.84 -5.99
N VAL A 21 -7.70 -4.73 -5.91
CA VAL A 21 -7.88 -5.84 -6.87
C VAL A 21 -8.14 -5.32 -8.28
N PHE A 22 -9.09 -4.40 -8.43
CA PHE A 22 -9.49 -3.91 -9.76
C PHE A 22 -8.36 -3.16 -10.49
N PRO A 23 -7.66 -2.18 -9.90
CA PRO A 23 -6.52 -1.53 -10.55
C PRO A 23 -5.43 -2.50 -10.97
N LEU A 24 -5.10 -3.49 -10.14
CA LEU A 24 -4.13 -4.55 -10.48
C LEU A 24 -4.59 -5.36 -11.69
N GLN A 25 -5.82 -5.87 -11.66
CA GLN A 25 -6.38 -6.62 -12.79
C GLN A 25 -6.46 -5.78 -14.06
N ARG A 26 -6.77 -4.48 -13.92
CA ARG A 26 -6.87 -3.55 -15.06
C ARG A 26 -5.53 -3.34 -15.77
N ILE A 27 -4.40 -3.49 -15.07
CA ILE A 27 -3.04 -3.44 -15.64
C ILE A 27 -2.49 -4.83 -16.01
N GLY A 28 -3.34 -5.86 -16.03
CA GLY A 28 -2.96 -7.22 -16.44
C GLY A 28 -2.27 -8.06 -15.37
N VAL A 29 -2.42 -7.70 -14.09
CA VAL A 29 -1.93 -8.50 -12.96
C VAL A 29 -3.03 -9.44 -12.48
N GLU A 30 -2.71 -10.74 -12.40
CA GLU A 30 -3.62 -11.71 -11.79
C GLU A 30 -3.62 -11.52 -10.27
N VAL A 31 -4.80 -11.49 -9.64
CA VAL A 31 -4.91 -11.26 -8.20
C VAL A 31 -5.62 -12.44 -7.55
N VAL A 32 -5.02 -12.97 -6.49
CA VAL A 32 -5.60 -13.96 -5.58
C VAL A 32 -6.04 -13.21 -4.31
N PRO A 33 -7.28 -12.70 -4.24
CA PRO A 33 -7.74 -11.94 -3.09
C PRO A 33 -8.11 -12.87 -1.93
N VAL A 34 -7.57 -12.59 -0.75
CA VAL A 34 -7.96 -13.21 0.52
C VAL A 34 -8.43 -12.11 1.46
N TYR A 35 -9.61 -12.27 2.04
CA TYR A 35 -10.25 -11.22 2.83
C TYR A 35 -9.98 -11.38 4.32
N THR A 36 -9.66 -10.28 4.99
CA THR A 36 -9.52 -10.22 6.45
C THR A 36 -10.81 -9.73 7.14
N VAL A 37 -11.65 -9.01 6.41
CA VAL A 37 -13.01 -8.61 6.80
C VAL A 37 -13.90 -8.61 5.57
N ASN A 38 -15.20 -8.77 5.75
CA ASN A 38 -16.19 -8.55 4.69
C ASN A 38 -17.27 -7.60 5.19
N PHE A 39 -17.06 -6.30 5.00
CA PHE A 39 -17.91 -5.25 5.55
C PHE A 39 -18.87 -4.66 4.52
N SER A 40 -19.96 -4.04 5.00
CA SER A 40 -20.86 -3.28 4.13
C SER A 40 -20.18 -2.06 3.52
N ASN A 41 -19.34 -1.37 4.29
CA ASN A 41 -18.65 -0.13 3.92
C ASN A 41 -17.44 0.08 4.84
N HIS A 42 -16.57 1.01 4.50
CA HIS A 42 -15.37 1.30 5.30
C HIS A 42 -15.72 1.99 6.63
N THR A 43 -14.84 1.84 7.64
CA THR A 43 -15.07 2.32 9.03
C THR A 43 -15.19 3.85 9.14
N GLY A 44 -14.59 4.60 8.22
CA GLY A 44 -14.73 6.06 8.14
C GLY A 44 -16.17 6.60 7.96
N TYR A 45 -17.17 5.74 7.72
CA TYR A 45 -18.60 6.12 7.82
C TYR A 45 -19.13 6.21 9.26
N GLY A 46 -18.39 5.71 10.26
CA GLY A 46 -18.77 5.69 11.67
C GLY A 46 -19.64 4.49 12.08
N ALA A 47 -20.28 3.80 11.12
CA ALA A 47 -20.99 2.55 11.34
C ALA A 47 -20.88 1.64 10.11
N TRP A 48 -20.87 0.33 10.33
CA TRP A 48 -20.82 -0.69 9.29
C TRP A 48 -21.44 -2.00 9.80
N ARG A 49 -21.69 -2.93 8.88
CA ARG A 49 -22.08 -4.32 9.17
C ARG A 49 -21.08 -5.27 8.53
N GLY A 50 -21.18 -6.55 8.88
CA GLY A 50 -20.36 -7.63 8.33
C GLY A 50 -19.27 -8.09 9.29
N PRO A 51 -18.73 -9.31 9.09
CA PRO A 51 -17.80 -9.91 10.04
C PRO A 51 -16.35 -9.48 9.79
N LEU A 52 -15.59 -9.45 10.88
CA LEU A 52 -14.15 -9.71 10.81
C LEU A 52 -13.97 -11.22 10.61
N ILE A 53 -13.15 -11.60 9.63
CA ILE A 53 -12.91 -13.02 9.33
C ILE A 53 -11.89 -13.55 10.35
N PRO A 54 -12.22 -14.61 11.10
CA PRO A 54 -11.31 -15.20 12.06
C PRO A 54 -9.95 -15.57 11.43
N PRO A 55 -8.81 -15.35 12.11
CA PRO A 55 -7.50 -15.70 11.56
C PRO A 55 -7.37 -17.16 11.12
N ALA A 56 -8.01 -18.10 11.84
CA ALA A 56 -8.02 -19.52 11.47
C ALA A 56 -8.69 -19.73 10.10
N ASP A 57 -9.80 -19.06 9.81
CA ASP A 57 -10.51 -19.18 8.54
C ASP A 57 -9.67 -18.59 7.39
N VAL A 58 -8.96 -17.48 7.63
CA VAL A 58 -8.00 -16.91 6.66
C VAL A 58 -6.86 -17.89 6.37
N ALA A 59 -6.35 -18.57 7.39
CA ALA A 59 -5.31 -19.58 7.24
C ALA A 59 -5.77 -20.80 6.42
N GLU A 60 -7.01 -21.27 6.63
CA GLU A 60 -7.62 -22.36 5.84
C GLU A 60 -7.79 -21.97 4.37
N ILE A 61 -8.20 -20.73 4.07
CA ILE A 61 -8.29 -20.24 2.69
C ILE A 61 -6.90 -20.24 2.03
N LEU A 62 -5.88 -19.74 2.73
CA LEU A 62 -4.51 -19.72 2.23
C LEU A 62 -3.95 -21.12 1.99
N LEU A 63 -4.23 -22.06 2.90
CA LEU A 63 -3.91 -23.48 2.73
C LEU A 63 -4.59 -24.04 1.48
N GLY A 64 -5.88 -23.79 1.29
CA GLY A 64 -6.61 -24.21 0.08
C GLY A 64 -5.99 -23.66 -1.22
N VAL A 65 -5.52 -22.41 -1.21
CA VAL A 65 -4.79 -21.79 -2.34
C VAL A 65 -3.45 -22.51 -2.58
N GLU A 66 -2.70 -22.80 -1.51
CA GLU A 66 -1.43 -23.55 -1.57
C GLU A 66 -1.61 -24.94 -2.15
N GLU A 67 -2.59 -25.71 -1.67
CA GLU A 67 -2.88 -27.08 -2.11
C GLU A 67 -3.35 -27.19 -3.57
N ARG A 68 -3.75 -26.07 -4.19
CA ARG A 68 -4.03 -25.97 -5.63
C ARG A 68 -2.81 -25.56 -6.46
N GLY A 69 -1.62 -25.54 -5.84
CA GLY A 69 -0.35 -25.29 -6.52
C GLY A 69 -0.15 -23.83 -6.91
N VAL A 70 -0.83 -22.90 -6.25
CA VAL A 70 -0.78 -21.47 -6.61
C VAL A 70 0.45 -20.78 -6.01
N PHE A 71 0.93 -21.21 -4.84
CA PHE A 71 2.06 -20.57 -4.14
C PHE A 71 3.34 -20.39 -4.97
N PRO A 72 3.86 -21.41 -5.71
CA PRO A 72 5.05 -21.21 -6.56
C PRO A 72 4.83 -20.24 -7.72
N GLN A 73 3.59 -19.84 -8.01
CA GLN A 73 3.23 -18.90 -9.07
C GLN A 73 3.05 -17.46 -8.56
N ILE A 74 3.09 -17.23 -7.24
CA ILE A 74 2.92 -15.90 -6.66
C ILE A 74 4.22 -15.12 -6.81
N ASP A 75 4.16 -13.96 -7.47
CA ASP A 75 5.29 -13.05 -7.64
C ASP A 75 5.37 -12.00 -6.54
N ALA A 76 4.21 -11.65 -5.95
CA ALA A 76 4.15 -10.75 -4.82
C ALA A 76 3.02 -11.11 -3.85
N VAL A 77 3.28 -10.96 -2.55
CA VAL A 77 2.26 -10.89 -1.51
C VAL A 77 2.04 -9.42 -1.17
N LEU A 78 0.78 -9.00 -1.04
CA LEU A 78 0.40 -7.65 -0.68
C LEU A 78 -0.50 -7.67 0.56
N SER A 79 -0.17 -6.89 1.58
CA SER A 79 -1.04 -6.67 2.75
C SER A 79 -1.25 -5.20 3.02
N GLY A 80 -2.41 -4.86 3.57
CA GLY A 80 -2.74 -3.53 4.07
C GLY A 80 -3.33 -3.61 5.47
N TYR A 81 -4.49 -2.98 5.70
CA TYR A 81 -5.19 -3.01 6.98
C TYR A 81 -5.33 -4.43 7.58
N GLN A 82 -4.78 -4.62 8.78
CA GLN A 82 -4.86 -5.85 9.56
C GLN A 82 -5.85 -5.67 10.71
N GLY A 83 -7.05 -6.26 10.59
CA GLY A 83 -8.16 -6.04 11.53
C GLY A 83 -8.00 -6.65 12.93
N GLY A 84 -6.94 -7.44 13.17
CA GLY A 84 -6.68 -8.07 14.47
C GLY A 84 -5.29 -8.70 14.55
N THR A 85 -4.80 -8.90 15.77
CA THR A 85 -3.43 -9.36 16.05
C THR A 85 -3.10 -10.72 15.42
N GLY A 86 -4.05 -11.64 15.38
CA GLY A 86 -3.83 -12.96 14.77
C GLY A 86 -3.69 -12.94 13.24
N ILE A 87 -4.16 -11.90 12.55
CA ILE A 87 -4.04 -11.79 11.09
C ILE A 87 -2.59 -11.57 10.67
N ALA A 88 -1.81 -10.83 11.47
CA ALA A 88 -0.38 -10.63 11.19
C ALA A 88 0.37 -11.96 11.13
N ASP A 89 0.09 -12.87 12.07
CA ASP A 89 0.73 -14.19 12.14
C ASP A 89 0.42 -15.02 10.89
N VAL A 90 -0.85 -15.00 10.46
CA VAL A 90 -1.30 -15.68 9.25
C VAL A 90 -0.62 -15.12 8.01
N ILE A 91 -0.47 -13.79 7.91
CA ILE A 91 0.23 -13.15 6.78
C ILE A 91 1.72 -13.51 6.79
N ILE A 92 2.40 -13.41 7.94
CA ILE A 92 3.83 -13.73 8.06
C ILE A 92 4.08 -15.19 7.67
N ASP A 93 3.25 -16.13 8.13
CA ASP A 93 3.37 -17.53 7.76
C ASP A 93 3.08 -17.77 6.26
N ALA A 94 2.08 -17.10 5.68
CA ALA A 94 1.81 -17.17 4.26
C ALA A 94 2.99 -16.65 3.42
N VAL A 95 3.57 -15.50 3.80
CA VAL A 95 4.75 -14.93 3.14
C VAL A 95 5.91 -15.91 3.20
N ARG A 96 6.17 -16.53 4.36
CA ARG A 96 7.22 -17.54 4.53
C ARG A 96 7.00 -18.74 3.60
N ARG A 97 5.77 -19.26 3.52
CA ARG A 97 5.43 -20.41 2.66
C ARG A 97 5.51 -20.06 1.16
N VAL A 98 5.01 -18.88 0.77
CA VAL A 98 5.13 -18.37 -0.61
C VAL A 98 6.59 -18.21 -1.00
N LYS A 99 7.43 -17.58 -0.17
CA LYS A 99 8.87 -17.43 -0.44
C LYS A 99 9.62 -18.77 -0.46
N ALA A 100 9.19 -19.77 0.32
CA ALA A 100 9.74 -21.11 0.24
C ALA A 100 9.42 -21.81 -1.10
N ALA A 101 8.21 -21.57 -1.64
CA ALA A 101 7.79 -22.11 -2.94
C ALA A 101 8.33 -21.30 -4.14
N ASN A 102 8.51 -19.98 -3.98
CA ASN A 102 9.10 -19.06 -4.94
C ASN A 102 10.04 -18.07 -4.24
N PRO A 103 11.35 -18.33 -4.18
CA PRO A 103 12.32 -17.44 -3.52
C PRO A 103 12.46 -16.04 -4.15
N SER A 104 11.92 -15.83 -5.35
CA SER A 104 11.90 -14.51 -6.00
C SER A 104 10.66 -13.69 -5.65
N ALA A 105 9.68 -14.27 -4.95
CA ALA A 105 8.47 -13.58 -4.54
C ALA A 105 8.80 -12.46 -3.54
N VAL A 106 8.18 -11.29 -3.73
CA VAL A 106 8.33 -10.17 -2.80
C VAL A 106 7.11 -10.05 -1.87
N TYR A 107 7.30 -9.51 -0.69
CA TYR A 107 6.23 -9.10 0.20
C TYR A 107 6.19 -7.58 0.32
N ALA A 108 5.07 -6.99 -0.09
CA ALA A 108 4.76 -5.58 0.08
C ALA A 108 3.75 -5.40 1.22
N CYS A 109 4.11 -4.56 2.19
CA CYS A 109 3.25 -4.21 3.32
C CYS A 109 2.92 -2.71 3.29
N ASP A 110 1.64 -2.38 3.20
CA ASP A 110 1.12 -1.07 3.57
C ASP A 110 0.85 -1.05 5.08
N PRO A 111 1.68 -0.38 5.90
CA PRO A 111 1.59 -0.42 7.35
C PRO A 111 0.52 0.55 7.86
N VAL A 112 -0.74 0.30 7.50
CA VAL A 112 -1.88 1.18 7.79
C VAL A 112 -2.07 1.34 9.29
N MET A 113 -1.77 2.54 9.81
CA MET A 113 -1.96 2.88 11.23
C MET A 113 -2.84 4.12 11.40
N GLY A 114 -2.58 5.16 10.61
CA GLY A 114 -2.95 6.52 10.99
C GLY A 114 -2.46 7.59 10.03
N ASN A 115 -2.76 8.84 10.35
CA ASN A 115 -2.13 9.99 9.70
C ASN A 115 -1.94 11.13 10.72
N ALA A 116 -1.13 12.12 10.38
CA ALA A 116 -0.80 13.24 11.27
C ALA A 116 -2.02 14.01 11.81
N LYS A 117 -3.15 14.05 11.08
CA LYS A 117 -4.36 14.78 11.50
C LYS A 117 -5.22 13.99 12.48
N SER A 118 -5.36 12.68 12.28
CA SER A 118 -6.23 11.82 13.08
C SER A 118 -5.49 10.99 14.13
N GLY A 119 -4.16 10.94 14.09
CA GLY A 119 -3.37 9.95 14.81
C GLY A 119 -3.67 8.53 14.33
N CYS A 120 -3.25 7.54 15.13
CA CYS A 120 -3.59 6.14 14.91
C CYS A 120 -5.09 5.91 15.14
N PHE A 121 -5.76 5.25 14.19
CA PHE A 121 -7.18 4.88 14.29
C PHE A 121 -7.38 3.35 14.37
N VAL A 122 -6.29 2.60 14.45
CA VAL A 122 -6.25 1.16 14.69
C VAL A 122 -6.10 0.86 16.19
N ALA A 123 -6.33 -0.39 16.59
CA ALA A 123 -6.09 -0.80 17.97
C ALA A 123 -4.61 -0.58 18.36
N PRO A 124 -4.29 -0.12 19.59
CA PRO A 124 -2.94 0.30 19.99
C PRO A 124 -1.83 -0.73 19.78
N GLU A 125 -2.18 -2.02 19.76
CA GLU A 125 -1.29 -3.13 19.53
C GLU A 125 -0.89 -3.33 18.06
N ILE A 126 -1.70 -2.85 17.10
CA ILE A 126 -1.45 -3.04 15.66
C ILE A 126 -0.20 -2.29 15.18
N PRO A 127 0.03 -1.01 15.53
CA PRO A 127 1.26 -0.31 15.13
C PRO A 127 2.53 -0.99 15.63
N VAL A 128 2.52 -1.50 16.87
CA VAL A 128 3.64 -2.23 17.47
C VAL A 128 3.86 -3.56 16.76
N LEU A 129 2.78 -4.29 16.50
CA LEU A 129 2.80 -5.55 15.75
C LEU A 129 3.38 -5.37 14.33
N LEU A 130 2.94 -4.33 13.62
CA LEU A 130 3.45 -3.99 12.30
C LEU A 130 4.95 -3.69 12.36
N ARG A 131 5.38 -2.83 13.27
CA ARG A 131 6.79 -2.43 13.44
C ARG A 131 7.70 -3.62 13.79
N ASP A 132 7.29 -4.44 14.75
CA ASP A 132 8.18 -5.43 15.37
C ASP A 132 8.14 -6.80 14.68
N ARG A 133 7.09 -7.10 13.90
CA ARG A 133 6.89 -8.44 13.32
C ARG A 133 6.61 -8.45 11.83
N VAL A 134 5.87 -7.48 11.29
CA VAL A 134 5.45 -7.47 9.88
C VAL A 134 6.48 -6.77 9.00
N VAL A 135 6.87 -5.54 9.35
CA VAL A 135 7.88 -4.76 8.60
C VAL A 135 9.20 -5.53 8.46
N PRO A 136 9.74 -6.23 9.49
CA PRO A 136 11.00 -6.96 9.36
C PRO A 136 11.00 -8.10 8.34
N VAL A 137 9.84 -8.60 7.91
CA VAL A 137 9.73 -9.66 6.90
C VAL A 137 9.28 -9.15 5.53
N ALA A 138 8.94 -7.87 5.41
CA ALA A 138 8.57 -7.22 4.17
C ALA A 138 9.81 -6.86 3.33
N ASP A 139 9.70 -6.93 2.01
CA ASP A 139 10.73 -6.46 1.08
C ASP A 139 10.46 -5.01 0.62
N ILE A 140 9.18 -4.63 0.62
CA ILE A 140 8.67 -3.31 0.26
C ILE A 140 7.72 -2.86 1.37
N ILE A 141 7.84 -1.61 1.82
CA ILE A 141 6.83 -0.97 2.66
C ILE A 141 6.35 0.34 2.03
N THR A 142 5.09 0.69 2.27
CA THR A 142 4.48 1.90 1.70
C THR A 142 3.89 2.88 2.73
N PRO A 143 4.63 3.24 3.81
CA PRO A 143 4.09 4.12 4.84
C PRO A 143 3.80 5.52 4.32
N ASN A 144 2.85 6.23 4.92
CA ASN A 144 2.85 7.69 4.84
C ASN A 144 3.93 8.29 5.78
N GLN A 145 4.20 9.59 5.69
CA GLN A 145 5.25 10.24 6.51
C GLN A 145 5.04 10.08 8.03
N PHE A 146 3.79 10.06 8.52
CA PHE A 146 3.49 9.82 9.93
C PHE A 146 3.79 8.37 10.33
N GLU A 147 3.36 7.40 9.52
CA GLU A 147 3.65 5.97 9.74
C GLU A 147 5.15 5.70 9.70
N LEU A 148 5.89 6.33 8.79
CA LEU A 148 7.34 6.25 8.73
C LEU A 148 7.99 6.73 10.03
N GLY A 149 7.53 7.87 10.56
CA GLY A 149 7.98 8.39 11.85
C GLY A 149 7.71 7.43 12.99
N PHE A 150 6.50 6.85 13.05
CA PHE A 150 6.14 5.86 14.06
C PHE A 150 7.03 4.60 14.00
N LEU A 151 7.23 4.05 12.79
CA LEU A 151 8.03 2.85 12.57
C LEU A 151 9.48 3.03 13.02
N THR A 152 10.02 4.23 12.81
CA THR A 152 11.45 4.53 13.01
C THR A 152 11.75 5.25 14.32
N GLY A 153 10.72 5.67 15.06
CA GLY A 153 10.87 6.50 16.25
C GLY A 153 11.41 7.90 15.93
N THR A 154 11.04 8.46 14.77
CA THR A 154 11.49 9.77 14.29
C THR A 154 10.32 10.69 13.94
N GLU A 155 10.61 11.98 13.69
CA GLU A 155 9.62 12.97 13.22
C GLU A 155 10.12 13.61 11.92
N PRO A 156 10.02 12.90 10.77
CA PRO A 156 10.53 13.41 9.51
C PRO A 156 9.72 14.63 9.06
N ALA A 157 10.38 15.76 8.79
CA ALA A 157 9.76 17.04 8.40
C ALA A 157 10.43 17.70 7.18
N SER A 158 11.68 17.36 6.89
CA SER A 158 12.44 17.80 5.71
C SER A 158 12.78 16.62 4.80
N LEU A 159 13.18 16.89 3.55
CA LEU A 159 13.66 15.85 2.64
C LEU A 159 14.78 15.00 3.26
N GLU A 160 15.76 15.64 3.90
CA GLU A 160 16.88 14.97 4.55
C GLU A 160 16.41 14.04 5.69
N SER A 161 15.54 14.53 6.58
CA SER A 161 15.01 13.71 7.68
C SER A 161 14.11 12.56 7.19
N THR A 162 13.35 12.75 6.10
CA THR A 162 12.54 11.70 5.49
C THR A 162 13.42 10.64 4.84
N LEU A 163 14.50 11.03 4.17
CA LEU A 163 15.49 10.08 3.62
C LEU A 163 16.17 9.28 4.74
N ALA A 164 16.57 9.94 5.83
CA ALA A 164 17.18 9.28 6.99
C ALA A 164 16.21 8.29 7.65
N ALA A 165 14.93 8.67 7.82
CA ALA A 165 13.91 7.78 8.35
C ALA A 165 13.65 6.60 7.39
N ALA A 166 13.61 6.83 6.08
CA ALA A 166 13.50 5.75 5.10
C ALA A 166 14.68 4.76 5.19
N ASP A 167 15.91 5.24 5.40
CA ASP A 167 17.07 4.37 5.62
C ASP A 167 17.00 3.57 6.92
N LEU A 168 16.50 4.18 8.01
CA LEU A 168 16.23 3.46 9.25
C LEU A 168 15.21 2.34 9.03
N ALA A 169 14.13 2.64 8.31
CA ALA A 169 13.12 1.65 7.98
C ALA A 169 13.69 0.52 7.10
N ARG A 170 14.59 0.83 6.15
CA ARG A 170 15.30 -0.20 5.37
C ARG A 170 16.18 -1.08 6.24
N GLY A 171 16.82 -0.49 7.26
CA GLY A 171 17.59 -1.22 8.27
C GLY A 171 16.75 -2.19 9.12
N MET A 172 15.42 -2.09 9.11
CA MET A 172 14.54 -3.02 9.81
C MET A 172 14.26 -4.31 9.02
N GLY A 173 14.51 -4.33 7.70
CA GLY A 173 14.14 -5.45 6.83
C GLY A 173 13.91 -5.06 5.36
N PRO A 174 12.99 -4.13 5.04
CA PRO A 174 12.61 -3.86 3.66
C PRO A 174 13.76 -3.28 2.84
N SER A 175 13.93 -3.80 1.63
CA SER A 175 14.90 -3.26 0.67
C SER A 175 14.45 -1.92 0.08
N THR A 176 13.13 -1.71 0.01
CA THR A 176 12.46 -0.62 -0.70
C THR A 176 11.41 0.05 0.20
N VAL A 177 11.40 1.38 0.25
CA VAL A 177 10.43 2.17 1.04
C VAL A 177 9.80 3.22 0.14
N LEU A 178 8.48 3.15 -0.06
CA LEU A 178 7.69 4.22 -0.68
C LEU A 178 7.01 5.04 0.42
N VAL A 179 7.41 6.29 0.59
CA VAL A 179 6.69 7.26 1.41
C VAL A 179 5.56 7.86 0.58
N THR A 180 4.32 7.45 0.88
CA THR A 180 3.13 7.71 0.06
C THR A 180 2.59 9.15 0.16
N SER A 181 3.05 9.90 1.15
CA SER A 181 2.86 11.33 1.22
C SER A 181 4.01 11.97 1.97
N VAL A 182 4.62 12.98 1.35
CA VAL A 182 5.70 13.79 1.93
C VAL A 182 5.26 15.25 1.88
N GLU A 183 5.17 15.84 3.07
CA GLU A 183 4.90 17.24 3.28
C GLU A 183 6.13 17.88 3.94
N ARG A 184 6.95 18.57 3.13
CA ARG A 184 8.07 19.39 3.62
C ARG A 184 7.83 20.90 3.47
N PRO A 185 8.45 21.76 4.29
CA PRO A 185 8.25 23.21 4.25
C PRO A 185 8.66 23.89 2.93
N ASP A 186 9.68 23.36 2.25
CA ASP A 186 10.30 23.93 1.05
C ASP A 186 9.69 23.41 -0.27
N ARG A 187 8.62 22.61 -0.19
CA ARG A 187 7.89 22.15 -1.39
C ARG A 187 7.14 23.31 -2.04
N GLU A 188 6.85 23.18 -3.33
CA GLU A 188 6.03 24.15 -4.04
C GLU A 188 4.64 24.28 -3.39
N ALA A 189 4.16 25.51 -3.23
CA ALA A 189 2.88 25.78 -2.59
C ALA A 189 1.74 25.08 -3.35
N GLY A 190 0.85 24.41 -2.62
CA GLY A 190 -0.25 23.66 -3.22
C GLY A 190 0.15 22.32 -3.85
N THR A 191 1.31 21.76 -3.47
CA THR A 191 1.74 20.42 -3.89
C THR A 191 1.84 19.43 -2.72
N ILE A 192 1.85 18.14 -3.07
CA ILE A 192 2.17 17.00 -2.21
C ILE A 192 3.09 16.07 -2.97
N GLU A 193 4.05 15.47 -2.26
CA GLU A 193 5.09 14.67 -2.87
C GLU A 193 5.01 13.20 -2.44
N MET A 194 5.58 12.30 -3.25
CA MET A 194 5.89 10.93 -2.88
C MET A 194 7.37 10.67 -3.06
N LEU A 195 7.96 9.88 -2.17
CA LEU A 195 9.39 9.58 -2.16
C LEU A 195 9.59 8.07 -2.14
N VAL A 196 10.43 7.54 -3.02
CA VAL A 196 10.87 6.13 -2.97
C VAL A 196 12.36 6.06 -2.69
N VAL A 197 12.77 5.11 -1.85
CA VAL A 197 14.17 4.78 -1.56
C VAL A 197 14.39 3.29 -1.73
N ASP A 198 15.39 2.91 -2.51
CA ASP A 198 15.82 1.51 -2.68
C ASP A 198 17.35 1.38 -2.69
N GLY A 199 17.88 0.23 -3.14
CA GLY A 199 19.32 0.00 -3.25
C GLY A 199 20.03 0.78 -4.35
N SER A 200 19.27 1.34 -5.30
CA SER A 200 19.79 2.08 -6.46
C SER A 200 19.79 3.60 -6.27
N GLY A 201 18.99 4.12 -5.33
CA GLY A 201 18.96 5.55 -5.03
C GLY A 201 17.69 5.99 -4.31
N ALA A 202 17.40 7.28 -4.39
CA ALA A 202 16.14 7.85 -3.94
C ALA A 202 15.56 8.83 -4.96
N TRP A 203 14.24 8.76 -5.15
CA TRP A 203 13.52 9.59 -6.11
C TRP A 203 12.29 10.20 -5.48
N ILE A 204 12.00 11.43 -5.88
CA ILE A 204 10.82 12.16 -5.44
C ILE A 204 9.99 12.63 -6.63
N VAL A 205 8.68 12.56 -6.50
CA VAL A 205 7.73 13.10 -7.47
C VAL A 205 6.79 14.07 -6.77
N SER A 206 6.46 15.17 -7.43
CA SER A 206 5.53 16.19 -6.93
C SER A 206 4.25 16.18 -7.75
N THR A 207 3.12 16.33 -7.07
CA THR A 207 1.78 16.42 -7.67
C THR A 207 1.02 17.60 -7.04
N PRO A 208 0.04 18.19 -7.74
CA PRO A 208 -0.87 19.15 -7.11
C PRO A 208 -1.59 18.52 -5.91
N HIS A 209 -1.65 19.25 -4.81
CA HIS A 209 -2.40 18.86 -3.62
C HIS A 209 -3.86 19.30 -3.76
N LEU A 210 -4.74 18.32 -3.93
CA LEU A 210 -6.18 18.56 -3.99
C LEU A 210 -6.74 18.71 -2.56
N PRO A 211 -7.66 19.66 -2.30
CA PRO A 211 -8.25 19.87 -0.97
C PRO A 211 -9.33 18.82 -0.66
N PHE A 212 -8.96 17.55 -0.77
CA PHE A 212 -9.85 16.40 -0.77
C PHE A 212 -9.19 15.21 -0.07
N LYS A 213 -10.01 14.40 0.61
CA LYS A 213 -9.57 13.16 1.23
C LYS A 213 -10.56 12.06 0.85
N ALA A 214 -10.06 11.01 0.22
CA ALA A 214 -10.77 9.76 0.03
C ALA A 214 -10.11 8.65 0.83
N ASN A 215 -10.91 7.68 1.28
CA ASN A 215 -10.39 6.43 1.81
C ASN A 215 -9.98 5.53 0.62
N GLY A 216 -8.99 4.67 0.83
CA GLY A 216 -8.55 3.70 -0.18
C GLY A 216 -7.47 4.17 -1.15
N SER A 217 -7.13 5.46 -1.19
CA SER A 217 -6.07 5.95 -2.09
C SER A 217 -4.70 5.37 -1.76
N GLY A 218 -4.42 5.13 -0.47
CA GLY A 218 -3.23 4.41 0.00
C GLY A 218 -3.20 2.96 -0.51
N ASP A 219 -4.32 2.24 -0.40
CA ASP A 219 -4.43 0.86 -0.90
C ASP A 219 -4.15 0.77 -2.41
N VAL A 220 -4.69 1.70 -3.20
CA VAL A 220 -4.42 1.79 -4.65
C VAL A 220 -2.94 2.12 -4.92
N THR A 221 -2.37 3.05 -4.14
CA THR A 221 -0.96 3.45 -4.26
C THR A 221 -0.04 2.26 -3.98
N ALA A 222 -0.26 1.54 -2.89
CA ALA A 222 0.52 0.37 -2.51
C ALA A 222 0.41 -0.74 -3.56
N ALA A 223 -0.79 -1.00 -4.06
CA ALA A 223 -1.04 -2.00 -5.09
C ALA A 223 -0.33 -1.68 -6.42
N LEU A 224 -0.57 -0.48 -6.97
CA LEU A 224 0.02 -0.08 -8.25
C LEU A 224 1.55 0.04 -8.17
N PHE A 225 2.08 0.63 -7.09
CA PHE A 225 3.52 0.73 -6.92
C PHE A 225 4.16 -0.65 -6.84
N THR A 226 3.60 -1.57 -6.05
CA THR A 226 4.12 -2.94 -5.95
C THR A 226 4.15 -3.63 -7.31
N ALA A 227 3.06 -3.55 -8.07
CA ALA A 227 2.99 -4.17 -9.40
C ALA A 227 3.98 -3.53 -10.39
N HIS A 228 4.08 -2.21 -10.43
CA HIS A 228 5.02 -1.54 -11.31
C HIS A 228 6.47 -1.85 -10.92
N TYR A 229 6.83 -1.75 -9.64
CA TYR A 229 8.17 -2.00 -9.16
C TYR A 229 8.61 -3.45 -9.38
N VAL A 230 7.74 -4.42 -9.13
CA VAL A 230 8.06 -5.83 -9.40
C VAL A 230 8.24 -6.09 -10.90
N ALA A 231 7.48 -5.41 -11.76
CA ALA A 231 7.57 -5.56 -13.21
C ALA A 231 8.79 -4.87 -13.83
N THR A 232 9.14 -3.67 -13.36
CA THR A 232 10.20 -2.83 -13.97
C THR A 232 11.54 -3.00 -13.28
N LYS A 233 11.55 -3.30 -11.98
CA LYS A 233 12.73 -3.22 -11.10
C LYS A 233 13.39 -1.83 -11.14
N ASP A 234 12.59 -0.80 -11.40
CA ASP A 234 13.01 0.59 -11.51
C ASP A 234 12.09 1.44 -10.62
N ALA A 235 12.66 1.97 -9.54
CA ALA A 235 11.94 2.76 -8.55
C ALA A 235 11.39 4.07 -9.12
N ALA A 236 12.12 4.74 -10.01
CA ALA A 236 11.69 5.99 -10.63
C ALA A 236 10.47 5.75 -11.53
N VAL A 237 10.55 4.76 -12.41
CA VAL A 237 9.43 4.42 -13.32
C VAL A 237 8.20 3.95 -12.54
N ALA A 238 8.40 3.15 -11.48
CA ALA A 238 7.30 2.70 -10.62
C ALA A 238 6.64 3.87 -9.87
N LEU A 239 7.43 4.83 -9.39
CA LEU A 239 6.96 6.03 -8.73
C LEU A 239 6.15 6.92 -9.69
N GLU A 240 6.67 7.19 -10.89
CA GLU A 240 6.01 8.04 -11.89
C GLU A 240 4.66 7.47 -12.32
N ARG A 241 4.62 6.18 -12.68
CA ARG A 241 3.37 5.50 -13.08
C ARG A 241 2.33 5.56 -11.97
N THR A 242 2.75 5.23 -10.74
CA THR A 242 1.85 5.26 -9.57
C THR A 242 1.32 6.66 -9.31
N ALA A 243 2.19 7.67 -9.30
CA ALA A 243 1.80 9.06 -9.08
C ALA A 243 0.81 9.57 -10.12
N SER A 244 1.08 9.31 -11.39
CA SER A 244 0.19 9.67 -12.50
C SER A 244 -1.18 9.01 -12.38
N SER A 245 -1.22 7.69 -12.15
CA SER A 245 -2.47 6.93 -12.00
C SER A 245 -3.29 7.37 -10.80
N VAL A 246 -2.66 7.52 -9.64
CA VAL A 246 -3.35 7.86 -8.39
C VAL A 246 -3.82 9.30 -8.42
N PHE A 247 -3.01 10.25 -8.91
CA PHE A 247 -3.45 11.64 -9.03
C PHE A 247 -4.71 11.75 -9.90
N ASP A 248 -4.77 11.06 -11.03
CA ASP A 248 -5.92 11.13 -11.94
C ASP A 248 -7.18 10.50 -11.35
N LEU A 249 -7.03 9.41 -10.58
CA LEU A 249 -8.11 8.84 -9.78
C LEU A 249 -8.64 9.86 -8.76
N ILE A 250 -7.75 10.51 -8.01
CA ILE A 250 -8.14 11.47 -6.97
C ILE A 250 -8.73 12.73 -7.58
N GLU A 251 -8.18 13.23 -8.69
CA GLU A 251 -8.73 14.38 -9.43
C GLU A 251 -10.12 14.07 -9.97
N MET A 252 -10.33 12.91 -10.58
CA MET A 252 -11.66 12.49 -11.05
C MET A 252 -12.64 12.38 -9.89
N THR A 253 -12.21 11.81 -8.76
CA THR A 253 -13.06 11.69 -7.57
C THR A 253 -13.43 13.05 -7.00
N TYR A 254 -12.47 13.96 -6.91
CA TYR A 254 -12.71 15.32 -6.45
C TYR A 254 -13.71 16.05 -7.34
N ARG A 255 -13.55 15.97 -8.67
CA ARG A 255 -14.43 16.63 -9.65
C ARG A 255 -15.84 16.05 -9.70
N SER A 256 -16.02 14.78 -9.36
CA SER A 256 -17.35 14.15 -9.34
C SER A 256 -18.19 14.57 -8.12
N GLY A 257 -17.54 15.13 -7.08
CA GLY A 257 -18.18 15.46 -5.80
C GLY A 257 -18.58 14.24 -4.97
N GLN A 258 -18.16 13.04 -5.38
CA GLN A 258 -18.47 11.80 -4.67
C GLN A 258 -17.52 11.58 -3.50
N ARG A 259 -18.02 10.90 -2.47
CA ARG A 259 -17.22 10.48 -1.31
C ARG A 259 -16.27 9.33 -1.65
N GLU A 260 -16.79 8.35 -2.37
CA GLU A 260 -16.05 7.15 -2.73
C GLU A 260 -15.21 7.38 -3.98
N LEU A 261 -14.02 6.77 -3.98
CA LEU A 261 -13.12 6.77 -5.12
C LEU A 261 -13.86 6.41 -6.40
N GLN A 262 -13.66 7.19 -7.45
CA GLN A 262 -14.15 6.86 -8.80
C GLN A 262 -13.25 5.80 -9.43
N LEU A 263 -13.07 4.68 -8.73
CA LEU A 263 -12.08 3.65 -9.01
C LEU A 263 -12.29 3.04 -10.40
N VAL A 264 -13.52 2.66 -10.72
CA VAL A 264 -13.89 2.04 -12.01
C VAL A 264 -13.92 3.08 -13.15
N PRO A 265 -14.51 4.27 -13.00
CA PRO A 265 -14.41 5.31 -14.02
C PRO A 265 -12.97 5.73 -14.36
N ALA A 266 -12.05 5.72 -13.40
CA ALA A 266 -10.64 6.08 -13.59
C ALA A 266 -9.77 4.97 -14.23
N GLN A 267 -10.36 3.85 -14.66
CA GLN A 267 -9.63 2.66 -15.10
C GLN A 267 -8.57 2.89 -16.20
N GLU A 268 -8.82 3.82 -17.12
CA GLU A 268 -7.88 4.13 -18.20
C GLU A 268 -6.60 4.79 -17.68
N PHE A 269 -6.66 5.46 -16.53
CA PHE A 269 -5.49 6.07 -15.90
C PHE A 269 -4.59 5.05 -15.22
N TYR A 270 -5.07 3.83 -14.93
CA TYR A 270 -4.22 2.73 -14.49
C TYR A 270 -3.59 2.01 -15.67
N ALA A 271 -4.40 1.71 -16.69
CA ALA A 271 -3.97 0.97 -17.87
C ALA A 271 -2.97 1.73 -18.73
N THR A 272 -3.22 3.03 -18.88
CA THR A 272 -2.41 3.97 -19.67
C THR A 272 -2.24 5.26 -18.86
N PRO A 273 -1.38 5.24 -17.81
CA PRO A 273 -1.11 6.45 -17.04
C PRO A 273 -0.59 7.55 -17.97
N ARG A 274 -1.01 8.79 -17.73
CA ARG A 274 -0.64 9.94 -18.58
C ARG A 274 0.84 10.31 -18.46
N MET A 275 1.56 9.79 -17.47
CA MET A 275 2.98 10.07 -17.20
C MET A 275 3.29 11.57 -17.10
N GLN A 276 2.35 12.34 -16.57
CA GLN A 276 2.41 13.80 -16.42
C GLN A 276 3.29 14.27 -15.25
N PHE A 277 3.76 13.36 -14.40
CA PHE A 277 4.66 13.68 -13.29
C PHE A 277 5.94 12.87 -13.42
N SER A 278 7.08 13.58 -13.41
CA SER A 278 8.40 12.96 -13.51
C SER A 278 9.08 12.91 -12.15
N ALA A 279 9.74 11.80 -11.88
CA ALA A 279 10.51 11.60 -10.67
C ALA A 279 11.89 12.24 -10.83
N ARG A 280 12.32 12.98 -9.81
CA ARG A 280 13.67 13.56 -9.73
C ARG A 280 14.50 12.75 -8.74
N GLN A 281 15.68 12.34 -9.17
CA GLN A 281 16.64 11.72 -8.25
C GLN A 281 17.11 12.74 -7.21
N VAL A 282 17.12 12.33 -5.95
CA VAL A 282 17.55 13.14 -4.80
C VAL A 282 18.73 12.53 -4.06
N ARG A 283 19.04 11.25 -4.33
CA ARG A 283 20.23 10.55 -3.86
C ARG A 283 20.59 9.40 -4.78
#